data_AF-A0A090SUN6-F1
#
_entry.id   AF-A0A090SUN6-F1
#
_cell.length_a   1.000
_cell.length_b   1.000
_cell.length_c   1.000
_cell.angle_alpha   90.00
_cell.angle_beta   90.00
_cell.angle_gamma   90.00
#
_symmetry.space_group_name_H-M   'P 1'
#
loop_
_entity.id
_entity.type
_entity.pdbx_description
1 polymer ?
#
loop_
_entity_poly.entity_id
_entity_poly.type
_entity_poly.pdbx_seq_one_letter_code
_entity_poly.pdbx_strand_id
1 'polypeptide(L)' 'MFDEGELGLCVCIAEPRGDFSLEGYQRGESYVYRFIRSIDGSSDSYYRMFPVFGASYYETCSITAFNKHFKKEIKQ' A
#
# COMPACT_ATOMS: atom_id res chain seq x y z
N MET A 1 14.17 -11.16 -6.98
CA MET A 1 13.72 -11.91 -5.79
C MET A 1 13.09 -10.92 -4.81
N PHE A 2 11.97 -11.25 -4.20
CA PHE A 2 11.24 -10.34 -3.31
C PHE A 2 11.12 -10.92 -1.90
N ASP A 3 11.24 -10.05 -0.90
CA ASP A 3 11.01 -10.35 0.51
C ASP A 3 9.71 -9.70 0.97
N GLU A 4 8.91 -10.45 1.73
CA GLU A 4 7.70 -9.90 2.33
C GLU A 4 8.10 -9.12 3.59
N GLY A 5 8.22 -7.80 3.43
CA GLY A 5 8.59 -6.89 4.50
C GLY A 5 7.42 -6.54 5.42
N GLU A 6 7.43 -5.30 5.91
CA GLU A 6 6.49 -4.77 6.88
C GLU A 6 5.02 -4.93 6.45
N LEU A 7 4.19 -5.48 7.34
CA LEU A 7 2.72 -5.50 7.25
C LEU A 7 2.16 -4.52 8.29
N GLY A 8 1.23 -3.66 7.90
CA GLY A 8 0.65 -2.68 8.82
C GLY A 8 -0.67 -2.08 8.35
N LEU A 9 -1.16 -1.12 9.14
CA LEU A 9 -2.32 -0.30 8.83
C LEU A 9 -1.89 1.07 8.35
N CYS A 10 -2.68 1.66 7.45
CA CYS A 10 -2.49 3.02 6.97
C CYS A 10 -3.84 3.69 6.74
N VAL A 11 -3.87 5.01 6.83
CA VAL A 11 -5.05 5.83 6.51
C VAL A 11 -4.84 6.45 5.14
N CYS A 12 -5.88 6.44 4.30
CA CYS A 12 -5.87 7.20 3.05
C CYS A 12 -6.00 8.70 3.36
N ILE A 13 -4.96 9.48 3.03
CA ILE A 13 -4.92 10.93 3.27
C ILE A 13 -5.33 11.75 2.04
N ALA A 14 -5.25 11.15 0.85
CA ALA A 14 -5.68 11.74 -0.41
C ALA A 14 -6.19 10.65 -1.35
N GLU A 15 -7.41 10.79 -1.86
CA GLU A 15 -8.01 9.80 -2.76
C GLU A 15 -7.18 9.66 -4.03
N PRO A 16 -6.78 8.45 -4.42
CA PRO A 16 -6.12 8.19 -5.69
C PRO A 16 -7.08 8.27 -6.88
N ARG A 17 -8.40 8.11 -6.67
CA ARG A 17 -9.43 8.17 -7.72
C ARG A 17 -9.14 7.25 -8.93
N GLY A 18 -8.53 6.09 -8.67
CA GLY A 18 -8.11 5.14 -9.72
C GLY A 18 -6.70 5.37 -10.29
N ASP A 19 -6.00 6.45 -9.90
CA ASP A 19 -4.59 6.61 -10.24
C ASP A 19 -3.75 5.47 -9.66
N PHE A 20 -2.76 5.01 -10.42
CA PHE A 20 -1.84 3.93 -10.02
C PHE A 20 -2.51 2.60 -9.68
N SER A 21 -3.66 2.32 -10.32
CA SER A 21 -4.47 1.11 -10.05
C SER A 21 -4.93 1.03 -8.60
N LEU A 22 -5.20 2.18 -7.97
CA LEU A 22 -5.71 2.25 -6.61
C LEU A 22 -7.20 2.62 -6.64
N GLU A 23 -8.05 1.65 -6.93
CA GLU A 23 -9.50 1.85 -7.00
C GLU A 23 -10.16 1.57 -5.64
N GLY A 24 -11.16 2.37 -5.27
CA GLY A 24 -11.94 2.13 -4.06
C GLY A 24 -11.33 2.59 -2.73
N TYR A 25 -10.15 3.22 -2.72
CA TYR A 25 -9.64 3.87 -1.50
C TYR A 25 -10.28 5.24 -1.28
N GLN A 26 -10.85 5.42 -0.10
CA GLN A 26 -11.55 6.63 0.31
C GLN A 26 -10.76 7.37 1.38
N ARG A 27 -10.73 8.69 1.27
CA ARG A 27 -10.00 9.53 2.22
C ARG A 27 -10.59 9.39 3.63
N GLY A 28 -9.71 9.21 4.61
CA GLY A 28 -10.05 9.04 6.01
C GLY A 28 -10.20 7.58 6.44
N GLU A 29 -10.37 6.66 5.50
CA GLU A 29 -10.51 5.23 5.79
C GLU A 29 -9.15 4.56 6.02
N SER A 30 -9.16 3.50 6.83
CA SER A 30 -7.98 2.69 7.15
C SER A 30 -7.92 1.40 6.31
N TYR A 31 -6.73 1.09 5.81
CA TYR A 31 -6.45 -0.04 4.94
C TYR A 31 -5.23 -0.82 5.43
N VAL A 32 -5.17 -2.10 5.08
CA VAL A 32 -3.97 -2.92 5.30
C VAL A 32 -3.02 -2.70 4.13
N TYR A 33 -1.73 -2.60 4.44
CA TYR A 33 -0.66 -2.60 3.44
C TYR A 33 0.38 -3.66 3.78
N ARG A 34 1.07 -4.16 2.76
CA ARG A 34 2.29 -4.95 2.90
C ARG A 34 3.39 -4.38 2.01
N PHE A 35 4.54 -4.10 2.58
CA PHE A 35 5.72 -3.68 1.84
C PHE A 35 6.43 -4.89 1.24
N ILE A 36 6.68 -4.86 -0.05
CA ILE A 36 7.41 -5.89 -0.78
C ILE A 36 8.78 -5.32 -1.14
N ARG A 37 9.81 -5.86 -0.52
CA ARG A 37 11.19 -5.41 -0.70
C ARG A 37 11.85 -6.18 -1.83
N SER A 38 12.45 -5.47 -2.76
CA SER A 38 13.34 -6.05 -3.77
C SER A 38 14.69 -6.41 -3.14
N ILE A 39 15.13 -7.66 -3.28
CA ILE A 39 16.34 -8.18 -2.64
C ILE A 39 17.58 -8.00 -3.53
N ASP A 40 17.40 -8.12 -4.84
CA ASP A 40 18.50 -8.13 -5.82
C ASP A 40 18.64 -6.81 -6.58
N GLY A 41 17.79 -5.82 -6.29
CA GLY A 41 17.80 -4.52 -6.95
C GLY A 41 17.40 -4.56 -8.43
N SER A 42 16.96 -5.71 -8.95
CA SER A 42 16.52 -5.87 -10.35
C SER A 42 15.15 -5.26 -10.61
N SER A 43 14.40 -4.99 -9.55
CA SER A 43 13.06 -4.39 -9.56
C SER A 43 12.94 -3.39 -8.41
N ASP A 44 12.04 -2.42 -8.55
CA ASP A 44 11.74 -1.50 -7.45
C ASP A 44 10.92 -2.19 -6.36
N SER A 45 11.12 -1.74 -5.11
CA SER A 45 10.25 -2.14 -4.00
C SER A 45 8.90 -1.44 -4.10
N TYR A 46 7.83 -2.09 -3.65
CA TYR A 46 6.46 -1.60 -3.83
C TYR A 46 5.56 -2.00 -2.66
N TYR A 47 4.34 -1.48 -2.65
CA TYR A 47 3.32 -1.80 -1.67
C TYR A 47 2.21 -2.65 -2.29
N ARG A 48 1.77 -3.67 -1.57
CA ARG A 48 0.46 -4.31 -1.79
C ARG A 48 -0.55 -3.64 -0.86
N MET A 49 -1.66 -3.18 -1.44
CA MET A 49 -2.74 -2.49 -0.75
C MET A 49 -3.99 -3.36 -0.76
N PHE A 50 -4.63 -3.51 0.40
CA PHE A 50 -5.82 -4.36 0.55
C PHE A 50 -7.04 -3.47 0.80
N PRO A 51 -7.97 -3.37 -0.16
CA PRO A 51 -9.12 -2.47 -0.05
C PRO A 51 -10.13 -2.93 1.01
N VAL A 52 -10.13 -4.22 1.35
CA VAL A 52 -10.99 -4.81 2.37
C VAL A 52 -10.16 -5.69 3.31
N PHE A 53 -10.42 -5.59 4.61
CA PHE A 53 -9.74 -6.40 5.60
C PHE A 53 -10.00 -7.90 5.38
N GLY A 54 -8.95 -8.71 5.30
CA GLY A 54 -9.05 -10.16 5.04
C GLY A 54 -9.29 -10.54 3.58
N ALA A 55 -9.28 -9.59 2.64
CA ALA A 55 -9.36 -9.89 1.22
C ALA A 55 -8.10 -10.62 0.72
N SER A 56 -8.28 -11.57 -0.19
CA SER A 56 -7.19 -12.14 -0.99
C SER A 56 -6.75 -11.21 -2.13
N TYR A 57 -7.64 -10.31 -2.53
CA TYR A 57 -7.38 -9.30 -3.54
C TYR A 57 -6.56 -8.15 -2.95
N TYR A 58 -5.55 -7.74 -3.71
CA TYR A 58 -4.73 -6.57 -3.42
C TYR A 58 -4.41 -5.84 -4.71
N GLU A 59 -4.22 -4.54 -4.59
CA GLU A 59 -3.62 -3.71 -5.64
C GLU A 59 -2.17 -3.42 -5.31
N THR A 60 -1.39 -3.00 -6.29
CA THR A 60 0.02 -2.67 -6.10
C THR A 60 0.28 -1.21 -6.44
N CYS A 61 1.11 -0.55 -5.64
CA CYS A 61 1.54 0.81 -5.92
C CYS A 61 3.01 1.03 -5.54
N SER A 62 3.66 1.98 -6.22
CA SER A 62 5.03 2.36 -5.92
C SER A 62 5.13 3.03 -4.55
N ILE A 63 6.35 3.11 -4.01
CA ILE A 63 6.60 3.84 -2.75
C ILE A 63 6.14 5.30 -2.85
N THR A 64 6.41 5.95 -3.99
CA THR A 64 6.01 7.34 -4.23
C THR A 64 4.50 7.51 -4.24
N ALA A 65 3.78 6.61 -4.93
CA ALA A 65 2.31 6.63 -4.95
C ALA A 65 1.75 6.37 -3.55
N PHE A 66 2.31 5.39 -2.82
CA PHE A 66 1.91 5.09 -1.45
C PHE A 66 2.04 6.33 -0.54
N ASN A 67 3.22 6.96 -0.52
CA ASN A 67 3.48 8.13 0.33
C ASN A 67 2.64 9.36 -0.04
N LYS A 68 2.18 9.46 -1.28
CA LYS A 68 1.31 10.55 -1.74
C LYS A 68 -0.13 10.38 -1.23
N HIS A 69 -0.61 9.14 -1.14
CA HIS A 69 -2.03 8.84 -0.92
C HIS A 69 -2.32 8.26 0.47
N PHE A 70 -1.34 7.66 1.14
CA PHE A 70 -1.52 6.94 2.40
C PHE A 70 -0.50 7.37 3.45
N LYS A 71 -0.91 7.29 4.71
CA LYS A 71 -0.06 7.50 5.88
C LYS A 71 -0.13 6.27 6.78
N LYS A 72 1.02 5.66 7.07
CA LYS A 72 1.12 4.54 8.01
C LYS A 72 0.59 4.95 9.38
N GLU A 73 -0.22 4.09 9.99
CA GLU A 73 -0.60 4.21 11.40
C GLU A 73 0.58 3.71 12.24
N ILE A 74 1.15 4.61 13.06
CA ILE A 74 2.15 4.22 14.05
C ILE A 74 1.37 3.68 15.24
N LYS A 75 1.48 2.38 15.54
CA LYS A 75 1.02 1.86 16.83
C LYS A 75 1.85 2.54 17.91
N GLN A 76 1.20 3.33 18.76
CA GLN A 76 1.77 3.81 20.03
C GLN A 76 2.01 2.64 20.98
#